data_AF-A0A2K3KFQ0-F1
#
_entry.id   AF-A0A2K3KFQ0-F1
#
_cell.length_a   1.000
_cell.length_b   1.000
_cell.length_c   1.000
_cell.angle_alpha   90.00
_cell.angle_beta   90.00
_cell.angle_gamma   90.00
#
_symmetry.space_group_name_H-M   'P 1'
#
loop_
_entity.id
_entity.type
_entity.pdbx_description
1 polymer ?
#
loop_
_entity_poly.entity_id
_entity_poly.type
_entity_poly.pdbx_seq_one_letter_code
_entity_poly.pdbx_strand_id
1 'polypeptide(L)'
;DLAANPKCSVLLARDPEDRTDLVITLHGDAVFVPEKDNAAIRAAYLARHPNAFWVTLFIILPCNLFYSLLLVLELTTTHIEG
;
A
#
# COMPACT_ATOMS: atom_id res chain seq x y z
N ASP A 1 8.39 6.01 -10.78
CA ASP A 1 8.49 6.23 -9.32
C ASP A 1 7.61 7.41 -8.96
N LEU A 2 6.62 7.23 -8.08
CA LEU A 2 5.70 8.29 -7.65
C LEU A 2 6.35 9.30 -6.69
N ALA A 3 7.44 8.92 -6.02
CA ALA A 3 8.23 9.84 -5.20
C ALA A 3 9.04 10.82 -6.08
N ALA A 4 9.48 10.39 -7.27
CA ALA A 4 10.20 11.24 -8.21
C ALA A 4 9.28 12.03 -9.15
N ASN A 5 8.12 11.48 -9.50
CA ASN A 5 7.08 12.16 -10.28
C ASN A 5 5.69 11.81 -9.73
N PRO A 6 5.03 12.72 -8.99
CA PRO A 6 3.76 12.42 -8.36
C PRO A 6 2.60 12.34 -9.36
N LYS A 7 2.76 12.85 -10.59
CA LYS A 7 1.67 12.86 -11.58
C LYS A 7 1.34 11.44 -12.02
N CYS A 8 0.10 11.04 -11.79
CA CYS A 8 -0.40 9.71 -12.11
C CYS A 8 -1.86 9.74 -12.55
N SER A 9 -2.31 8.59 -13.08
CA SER A 9 -3.72 8.32 -13.30
C SER A 9 -4.10 6.94 -12.81
N VAL A 10 -5.28 6.80 -12.24
CA VAL A 10 -5.84 5.53 -11.80
C VAL A 10 -7.02 5.18 -12.70
N LEU A 11 -6.98 3.97 -13.26
CA LEU A 11 -8.06 3.38 -14.03
C LEU A 11 -8.91 2.54 -13.09
N LEU A 12 -10.22 2.79 -13.09
CA LEU A 12 -11.19 2.04 -12.31
C LEU A 12 -12.23 1.44 -13.26
N ALA A 13 -12.28 0.12 -13.31
CA ALA A 13 -13.34 -0.64 -13.97
C ALA A 13 -14.19 -1.30 -12.89
N ARG A 14 -15.50 -1.44 -13.14
CA ARG A 14 -16.38 -2.17 -12.22
C ARG A 14 -16.14 -3.68 -12.33
N ASP A 15 -15.95 -4.18 -13.55
CA ASP A 15 -15.44 -5.52 -13.83
C ASP A 15 -14.16 -5.43 -14.67
N PRO A 16 -13.00 -5.83 -14.12
CA PRO A 16 -11.73 -5.76 -14.84
C PRO A 16 -11.62 -6.76 -16.02
N GLU A 17 -12.44 -7.80 -16.06
CA GLU A 17 -12.41 -8.81 -17.12
C GLU A 17 -13.40 -8.48 -18.27
N ASP A 18 -14.40 -7.64 -18.00
CA ASP A 18 -15.36 -7.18 -19.00
C ASP A 18 -14.82 -5.98 -19.78
N ARG A 19 -14.41 -6.24 -21.02
CA ARG A 19 -13.87 -5.22 -21.95
C ARG A 19 -14.92 -4.23 -22.47
N THR A 20 -16.20 -4.45 -22.18
CA THR A 20 -17.31 -3.56 -22.56
C THR A 20 -17.78 -2.66 -21.42
N ASP A 21 -17.27 -2.89 -20.21
CA ASP A 21 -17.68 -2.18 -19.01
C ASP A 21 -17.11 -0.74 -18.95
N LEU A 22 -17.76 0.09 -18.13
CA LEU A 22 -17.39 1.49 -17.96
C LEU A 22 -16.03 1.62 -17.24
N VAL A 23 -15.06 2.20 -17.95
CA VAL A 23 -13.75 2.55 -17.38
C VAL A 23 -13.71 4.04 -17.02
N ILE A 24 -13.42 4.33 -15.75
CA ILE A 24 -13.22 5.69 -15.23
C ILE A 24 -11.73 5.94 -15.04
N THR A 25 -11.21 7.01 -15.63
CA THR A 25 -9.83 7.45 -15.45
C THR A 25 -9.78 8.67 -14.53
N LEU A 26 -9.12 8.52 -13.39
CA LEU A 26 -8.87 9.62 -12.45
C LEU A 26 -7.43 10.11 -12.63
N HIS A 27 -7.24 11.39 -12.90
CA HIS A 27 -5.92 12.02 -12.99
C HIS A 27 -5.63 12.82 -11.70
N GLY A 28 -4.38 12.79 -11.23
CA GLY A 28 -3.99 13.56 -10.05
C GLY A 28 -2.52 13.37 -9.66
N ASP A 29 -2.16 13.90 -8.49
CA ASP A 29 -0.82 13.81 -7.92
C ASP A 29 -0.82 12.90 -6.68
N ALA A 30 0.09 11.94 -6.64
CA ALA A 30 0.32 11.09 -5.47
C ALA A 30 1.04 11.90 -4.39
N VAL A 31 0.42 12.01 -3.21
CA VAL A 31 0.98 12.71 -2.05
C VAL A 31 1.13 11.76 -0.88
N PHE A 32 2.22 11.91 -0.12
CA PHE A 32 2.39 11.19 1.13
C PHE A 32 1.34 11.63 2.15
N VAL A 33 0.75 10.68 2.85
CA VAL A 33 -0.22 10.96 3.91
C VAL A 33 0.53 11.60 5.09
N PRO A 34 0.12 12.78 5.56
CA PRO A 34 0.75 13.41 6.71
C PRO A 34 0.40 12.63 7.99
N GLU A 35 1.31 12.63 8.96
CA GLU A 35 1.19 11.81 10.17
C GLU A 35 -0.13 12.00 10.93
N LYS A 36 -0.62 13.25 10.99
CA LYS A 36 -1.90 13.61 11.60
C LYS A 36 -3.11 12.87 11.01
N ASP A 37 -3.04 12.46 9.74
CA ASP A 37 -4.14 11.85 9.01
C ASP A 37 -3.98 10.32 8.89
N ASN A 38 -2.82 9.77 9.30
CA ASN A 38 -2.49 8.34 9.17
C ASN A 38 -3.53 7.42 9.81
N ALA A 39 -4.00 7.75 11.02
CA ALA A 39 -4.95 6.90 11.73
C ALA A 39 -6.30 6.80 10.99
N ALA A 40 -6.80 7.93 10.48
CA ALA A 40 -8.06 8.00 9.75
C ALA A 40 -7.97 7.28 8.38
N ILE A 41 -6.90 7.54 7.63
CA ILE A 41 -6.66 6.89 6.32
C ILE A 41 -6.45 5.39 6.48
N ARG A 42 -5.71 4.94 7.50
CA ARG A 42 -5.53 3.52 7.81
C ARG A 42 -6.86 2.83 8.11
N ALA A 43 -7.71 3.44 8.94
CA ALA A 43 -9.02 2.90 9.27
C ALA A 43 -9.91 2.75 8.02
N ALA A 44 -9.96 3.79 7.18
CA ALA A 44 -10.71 3.77 5.93
C ALA A 44 -10.20 2.71 4.94
N TYR A 45 -8.87 2.53 4.87
CA TYR A 45 -8.27 1.51 4.02
C TYR A 45 -8.57 0.09 4.50
N LEU A 46 -8.39 -0.18 5.81
CA LEU A 46 -8.65 -1.50 6.40
C LEU A 46 -10.13 -1.88 6.37
N ALA A 47 -11.05 -0.91 6.43
CA ALA A 47 -12.48 -1.17 6.25
C ALA A 47 -12.79 -1.76 4.86
N ARG A 48 -12.01 -1.41 3.83
CA ARG A 48 -12.13 -1.95 2.47
C ARG A 48 -11.26 -3.18 2.24
N HIS A 49 -10.15 -3.29 2.96
CA HIS A 49 -9.18 -4.38 2.85
C HIS A 49 -8.86 -4.97 4.23
N PRO A 50 -9.77 -5.77 4.83
CA PRO A 50 -9.62 -6.26 6.20
C PRO A 50 -8.35 -7.09 6.43
N ASN A 51 -7.88 -7.78 5.38
CA ASN A 51 -6.71 -8.65 5.43
C ASN A 51 -5.39 -7.92 5.11
N ALA A 52 -5.41 -6.60 4.89
CA ALA A 52 -4.21 -5.82 4.58
C ALA A 52 -3.42 -5.45 5.84
N PHE A 53 -3.05 -6.44 6.64
CA PHE A 53 -2.36 -6.25 7.93
C PHE A 53 -1.03 -5.50 7.78
N TRP A 54 -0.35 -5.65 6.64
CA TRP A 54 0.94 -5.01 6.33
C TRP A 54 0.86 -3.48 6.33
N VAL A 55 -0.30 -2.88 6.05
CA VAL A 55 -0.48 -1.40 6.06
C VAL A 55 -0.18 -0.84 7.45
N THR A 56 -0.48 -1.61 8.49
CA THR A 56 -0.14 -1.23 9.87
C THR A 56 1.36 -1.25 10.11
N LEU A 57 2.07 -2.23 9.54
CA LEU A 57 3.51 -2.37 9.67
C LEU A 57 4.23 -1.20 9.01
N PHE A 58 3.79 -0.79 7.81
CA PHE A 58 4.38 0.35 7.07
C PHE A 58 4.14 1.72 7.70
N ILE A 59 3.08 1.90 8.48
CA ILE A 59 2.74 3.19 9.11
C ILE A 59 3.42 3.35 10.48
N ILE A 60 3.62 2.25 11.23
CA ILE A 60 4.14 2.30 12.61
C ILE A 60 5.66 2.14 12.65
N LEU A 61 6.26 1.43 11.70
CA LEU A 61 7.71 1.32 11.65
C LEU A 61 8.30 2.54 10.92
N PRO A 62 9.26 3.27 11.52
CA PRO A 62 10.11 4.15 10.73
C PRO A 62 10.77 3.30 9.64
N CYS A 63 10.85 3.79 8.40
CA CYS A 63 11.36 3.04 7.23
C CYS A 63 12.65 2.24 7.51
N ASN A 64 13.53 2.72 8.39
CA ASN A 64 14.75 2.04 8.80
C ASN A 64 14.50 0.72 9.56
N LEU A 65 13.47 0.65 10.41
CA LEU A 65 13.13 -0.56 11.15
C LEU A 65 12.45 -1.59 10.23
N PHE A 66 11.78 -1.14 9.17
CA PHE A 66 11.13 -2.04 8.20
C PHE A 66 12.16 -2.88 7.45
N TYR A 67 13.27 -2.26 7.00
CA TYR A 67 14.38 -3.00 6.38
C TYR A 67 15.01 -4.01 7.35
N SER A 68 15.22 -3.64 8.62
CA SER A 68 15.76 -4.56 9.62
C SER A 68 14.81 -5.71 9.94
N LEU A 69 13.50 -5.44 10.06
CA LEU A 69 12.51 -6.47 10.39
C LEU A 69 12.25 -7.41 9.22
N LEU A 70 12.23 -6.90 7.99
CA LEU A 70 12.13 -7.72 6.77
C LEU A 70 13.33 -8.66 6.63
N LEU A 71 14.55 -8.14 6.87
CA LEU A 71 15.77 -8.94 6.88
C LEU A 71 15.73 -10.04 7.97
N VAL A 72 15.24 -9.71 9.17
CA VAL A 72 15.06 -10.70 10.25
C VAL A 72 14.01 -11.75 9.88
N LEU A 73 12.89 -11.34 9.27
CA LEU A 73 11.85 -12.28 8.86
C LEU A 73 12.39 -13.26 7.81
N GLU A 74 13.04 -12.75 6.75
CA GLU A 74 13.67 -13.56 5.70
C GLU A 74 14.70 -14.55 6.28
N LEU A 75 15.58 -14.09 7.18
CA LEU A 75 16.56 -14.94 7.86
C LEU A 75 15.91 -16.03 8.72
N THR A 76 14.82 -15.72 9.43
CA THR A 76 14.11 -16.73 10.24
C THR A 76 13.36 -17.77 9.40
N THR A 77 12.78 -17.39 8.26
CA THR A 77 12.19 -18.36 7.32
C THR A 77 13.22 -19.31 6.73
N THR A 78 14.43 -18.84 6.42
CA THR A 78 15.50 -19.71 5.91
C THR A 78 16.04 -20.72 6.93
N HIS A 79 15.82 -20.50 8.23
CA HIS A 79 16.32 -21.37 9.30
C HIS A 79 15.29 -22.44 9.74
N ILE A 80 14.05 -22.38 9.25
CA ILE A 80 13.01 -23.40 9.51
C ILE A 80 12.96 -24.45 8.39
N GLU A 81 13.57 -24.20 7.24
CA GLU A 81 13.74 -25.18 6.14
C GLU A 81 15.14 -25.82 6.09
N GLY A 82 15.87 -25.86 7.21
CA GLY A 82 17.18 -26.51 7.36
C GLY A 82 17.14 -27.70 8.30
#